data_AF-A0A7M7KK71-F1
#
_entry.id   AF-A0A7M7KK71-F1
#
_cell.length_a   1.000
_cell.length_b   1.000
_cell.length_c   1.000
_cell.angle_alpha   90.00
_cell.angle_beta   90.00
_cell.angle_gamma   90.00
#
_symmetry.space_group_name_H-M   'P 1'
#
loop_
_entity.id
_entity.type
_entity.pdbx_description
1 polymer ?
#
loop_
_entity_poly.entity_id
_entity_poly.type
_entity_poly.pdbx_seq_one_letter_code
_entity_poly.pdbx_strand_id
1 'polypeptide(L)'
;MLQASQPPTAIMPEMSEEEQRKMEEKERKKAEVRRRLEEASKAKKGGKGGFMTPERKKKLRALLRKKAAEELKKEQERKAEERRKTIADRCGQPKNVDSANEASLQAICKEYHSRIMQIESEKYDLEFSVRQKDYQINELNIQVNDLRGKFVKPALKKVSKFDKLKVKSQKEEVDFRAGLKQVKKDFKELTDEGKPAEKPQWALGAGKKDAEAAEAEE
;
A
#
# COMPACT_ATOMS: atom_id res chain seq x y z
N MET A 1 -12.20 41.84 -59.68
CA MET A 1 -12.18 40.38 -59.58
C MET A 1 -11.52 40.00 -58.27
N LEU A 2 -12.31 39.59 -57.26
CA LEU A 2 -11.77 39.02 -56.02
C LEU A 2 -12.05 37.51 -56.09
N GLN A 3 -11.01 36.69 -56.23
CA GLN A 3 -11.10 35.25 -56.05
C GLN A 3 -11.18 34.95 -54.55
N ALA A 4 -12.30 34.42 -54.10
CA ALA A 4 -12.42 33.85 -52.77
C ALA A 4 -11.74 32.46 -52.76
N SER A 5 -10.59 32.38 -52.11
CA SER A 5 -9.94 31.12 -51.73
C SER A 5 -10.81 30.43 -50.67
N GLN A 6 -11.35 29.25 -51.00
CA GLN A 6 -12.01 28.39 -50.03
C GLN A 6 -10.97 27.56 -49.25
N PRO A 7 -11.17 27.33 -47.93
CA PRO A 7 -10.25 26.54 -47.13
C PRO A 7 -10.39 25.04 -47.44
N PRO A 8 -9.31 24.24 -47.32
CA PRO A 8 -9.35 22.82 -47.61
C PRO A 8 -10.22 22.08 -46.58
N THR A 9 -11.28 21.43 -47.06
CA THR A 9 -12.11 20.53 -46.28
C THR A 9 -11.28 19.34 -45.82
N ALA A 10 -11.11 19.22 -44.50
CA ALA A 10 -10.46 18.07 -43.88
C ALA A 10 -11.25 16.80 -44.18
N ILE A 11 -10.71 15.95 -45.05
CA ILE A 11 -11.21 14.60 -45.31
C ILE A 11 -10.92 13.79 -44.04
N MET A 12 -11.94 13.60 -43.20
CA MET A 12 -11.88 12.60 -42.14
C MET A 12 -12.11 11.22 -42.77
N PRO A 13 -11.29 10.20 -42.45
CA PRO A 13 -11.46 8.86 -43.02
C PRO A 13 -12.79 8.25 -42.54
N GLU A 14 -13.66 7.88 -43.47
CA GLU A 14 -14.87 7.09 -43.18
C GLU A 14 -14.46 5.73 -42.60
N MET A 15 -14.81 5.51 -41.34
CA MET A 15 -14.75 4.20 -40.69
C MET A 15 -15.75 3.26 -41.38
N SER A 16 -15.31 2.06 -41.78
CA SER A 16 -16.14 1.08 -42.51
C SER A 16 -17.38 0.65 -41.71
N GLU A 17 -18.49 0.33 -42.37
CA GLU A 17 -19.74 -0.11 -41.71
C GLU A 17 -19.54 -1.30 -40.75
N GLU A 18 -18.55 -2.15 -41.04
CA GLU A 18 -18.20 -3.31 -40.21
C GLU A 18 -17.51 -2.89 -38.89
N GLU A 19 -16.65 -1.87 -38.94
CA GLU A 19 -16.03 -1.28 -37.75
C GLU A 19 -17.06 -0.56 -36.88
N GLN A 20 -18.05 0.10 -37.50
CA GLN A 20 -19.16 0.73 -36.80
C GLN A 20 -20.01 -0.31 -36.04
N ARG A 21 -20.38 -1.43 -36.69
CA ARG A 21 -21.11 -2.54 -36.04
C ARG A 21 -20.32 -3.15 -34.88
N LYS A 22 -19.00 -3.31 -35.04
CA LYS A 22 -18.11 -3.85 -34.01
C LYS A 22 -17.94 -2.89 -32.83
N MET A 23 -17.88 -1.59 -33.08
CA MET A 23 -17.85 -0.56 -32.05
C MET A 23 -19.17 -0.49 -31.29
N GLU A 24 -20.29 -0.61 -31.99
CA GLU A 24 -21.63 -0.59 -31.40
C GLU A 24 -21.91 -1.85 -30.56
N GLU A 25 -21.43 -3.03 -30.99
CA GLU A 25 -21.49 -4.25 -30.19
C GLU A 25 -20.60 -4.16 -28.93
N LYS A 26 -19.42 -3.55 -29.04
CA LYS A 26 -18.54 -3.27 -27.88
C LYS A 26 -19.18 -2.29 -26.91
N GLU A 27 -19.79 -1.21 -27.40
CA GLU A 27 -20.53 -0.23 -26.59
C GLU A 27 -21.75 -0.86 -25.93
N ARG A 28 -22.49 -1.76 -26.61
CA ARG A 28 -23.58 -2.54 -26.03
C ARG A 28 -23.10 -3.45 -24.90
N LYS A 29 -22.00 -4.19 -25.10
CA LYS A 29 -21.37 -5.03 -24.05
C LYS A 29 -20.88 -4.18 -22.88
N LYS A 30 -20.27 -3.03 -23.14
CA LYS A 30 -19.80 -2.09 -22.11
C LYS A 30 -20.96 -1.49 -21.31
N ALA A 31 -22.06 -1.13 -21.97
CA ALA A 31 -23.28 -0.66 -21.31
C ALA A 31 -23.92 -1.75 -20.44
N GLU A 32 -23.94 -2.99 -20.91
CA GLU A 32 -24.44 -4.13 -20.14
C GLU A 32 -23.57 -4.42 -18.90
N VAL A 33 -22.25 -4.45 -19.06
CA VAL A 33 -21.30 -4.63 -17.94
C VAL A 33 -21.47 -3.50 -16.93
N ARG A 34 -21.61 -2.26 -17.39
CA ARG A 34 -21.85 -1.09 -16.53
C ARG A 34 -23.19 -1.18 -15.79
N ARG A 35 -24.27 -1.57 -16.48
CA ARG A 35 -25.59 -1.80 -15.86
C ARG A 35 -25.50 -2.86 -14.77
N ARG A 36 -24.84 -3.98 -15.05
CA ARG A 36 -24.61 -5.06 -14.08
C ARG A 36 -23.78 -4.60 -12.88
N LEU A 37 -22.76 -3.78 -13.11
CA LEU A 37 -21.92 -3.23 -12.04
C LEU A 37 -22.71 -2.25 -11.15
N GLU A 38 -23.56 -1.42 -11.77
CA GLU A 38 -24.43 -0.46 -11.08
C GLU A 38 -25.52 -1.18 -10.27
N GLU A 39 -26.17 -2.20 -10.83
CA GLU A 39 -27.14 -3.05 -10.14
C GLU A 39 -26.51 -3.79 -8.96
N ALA A 40 -25.31 -4.35 -9.11
CA ALA A 40 -24.56 -4.97 -8.02
C ALA A 40 -24.18 -3.95 -6.92
N SER A 41 -23.90 -2.70 -7.29
CA SER A 41 -23.62 -1.62 -6.33
C SER A 41 -24.87 -1.18 -5.57
N LYS A 42 -26.03 -1.14 -6.24
CA LYS A 42 -27.34 -0.78 -5.67
C LYS A 42 -27.85 -1.90 -4.75
N ALA A 43 -27.67 -3.17 -5.13
CA ALA A 43 -27.98 -4.33 -4.31
C ALA A 43 -27.17 -4.37 -3.00
N LYS A 44 -25.88 -3.97 -3.03
CA LYS A 44 -25.07 -3.83 -1.80
C LYS A 44 -25.57 -2.76 -0.83
N LYS A 45 -26.34 -1.77 -1.31
CA LYS A 45 -26.89 -0.68 -0.50
C LYS A 45 -28.23 -1.04 0.15
N GLY A 46 -28.89 -2.10 -0.31
CA GLY A 46 -30.22 -2.54 0.15
C GLY A 46 -30.24 -3.71 1.12
N GLY A 47 -29.09 -4.31 1.46
CA GLY A 47 -29.01 -5.43 2.39
C GLY A 47 -29.30 -5.03 3.85
N LYS A 48 -30.59 -4.93 4.21
CA LYS A 48 -31.06 -4.92 5.59
C LYS A 48 -30.61 -6.21 6.30
N GLY A 49 -29.90 -6.07 7.41
CA GLY A 49 -29.78 -7.06 8.50
C GLY A 49 -29.11 -8.41 8.18
N GLY A 50 -27.80 -8.44 7.97
CA GLY A 50 -27.07 -9.71 7.78
C GLY A 50 -26.35 -10.21 9.03
N PHE A 51 -26.88 -11.26 9.68
CA PHE A 51 -26.27 -12.35 10.49
C PHE A 51 -25.12 -12.07 11.50
N MET A 52 -24.65 -10.83 11.64
CA MET A 52 -23.43 -10.50 12.37
C MET A 52 -23.49 -9.04 12.84
N THR A 53 -23.08 -8.76 14.08
CA THR A 53 -22.97 -7.36 14.53
C THR A 53 -21.95 -6.60 13.65
N PRO A 54 -22.21 -5.33 13.32
CA PRO A 54 -21.29 -4.52 12.51
C PRO A 54 -19.86 -4.49 13.05
N GLU A 55 -19.71 -4.50 14.37
CA GLU A 55 -18.42 -4.57 15.08
C GLU A 55 -17.69 -5.88 14.84
N ARG A 56 -18.39 -7.03 14.94
CA ARG A 56 -17.82 -8.35 14.66
C ARG A 56 -17.40 -8.48 13.20
N LYS A 57 -18.19 -7.94 12.26
CA LYS A 57 -17.82 -7.89 10.82
C LYS A 57 -16.58 -7.02 10.58
N LYS A 58 -16.44 -5.88 11.26
CA LYS A 58 -15.25 -5.01 11.18
C LYS A 58 -14.01 -5.73 11.73
N LYS A 59 -14.12 -6.36 12.91
CA LYS A 59 -13.04 -7.14 13.54
C LYS A 59 -12.60 -8.30 12.64
N LEU A 60 -13.55 -9.04 12.06
CA LEU A 60 -13.24 -10.14 11.15
C LEU A 60 -12.50 -9.68 9.89
N ARG A 61 -12.93 -8.57 9.26
CA ARG A 61 -12.21 -7.99 8.11
C ARG A 61 -10.80 -7.54 8.46
N ALA A 62 -10.58 -7.02 9.67
CA ALA A 62 -9.26 -6.66 10.15
C ALA A 62 -8.37 -7.90 10.32
N LEU A 63 -8.91 -8.96 10.96
CA LEU A 63 -8.22 -10.23 11.12
C LEU A 63 -7.87 -10.89 9.78
N LEU A 64 -8.79 -10.87 8.81
CA LEU A 64 -8.55 -11.42 7.47
C LEU A 64 -7.43 -10.68 6.73
N ARG A 65 -7.38 -9.34 6.81
CA ARG A 65 -6.26 -8.58 6.22
C ARG A 65 -4.95 -8.82 6.94
N LYS A 66 -4.98 -8.91 8.28
CA LYS A 66 -3.78 -9.22 9.08
C LYS A 66 -3.23 -10.59 8.70
N LYS A 67 -4.10 -11.61 8.64
CA LYS A 67 -3.74 -12.96 8.20
C LYS A 67 -3.23 -12.97 6.76
N ALA A 68 -3.88 -12.25 5.85
CA ALA A 68 -3.42 -12.16 4.45
C ALA A 68 -2.04 -11.49 4.34
N ALA A 69 -1.77 -10.45 5.14
CA ALA A 69 -0.47 -9.80 5.17
C ALA A 69 0.62 -10.71 5.77
N GLU A 70 0.28 -11.44 6.83
CA GLU A 70 1.18 -12.42 7.46
C GLU A 70 1.52 -13.58 6.50
N GLU A 71 0.51 -14.16 5.85
CA GLU A 71 0.69 -15.22 4.86
C GLU A 71 1.48 -14.73 3.64
N LEU A 72 1.24 -13.49 3.18
CA LEU A 72 2.02 -12.89 2.09
C LEU A 72 3.50 -12.75 2.47
N LYS A 73 3.80 -12.35 3.70
CA LYS A 73 5.18 -12.25 4.20
C LYS A 73 5.82 -13.63 4.31
N LYS A 74 5.10 -14.61 4.85
CA LYS A 74 5.56 -16.00 4.97
C LYS A 74 5.84 -16.64 3.61
N GLU A 75 4.99 -16.38 2.63
CA GLU A 75 5.19 -16.84 1.24
C GLU A 75 6.44 -16.20 0.60
N GLN A 76 6.67 -14.90 0.85
CA GLN A 76 7.89 -14.23 0.40
C GLN A 76 9.15 -14.83 1.02
N GLU A 77 9.13 -15.12 2.32
CA GLU A 77 10.23 -15.77 3.02
C GLU A 77 10.47 -17.19 2.48
N ARG A 78 9.42 -18.00 2.29
CA ARG A 78 9.53 -19.34 1.68
C ARG A 78 10.12 -19.27 0.28
N LYS A 79 9.63 -18.37 -0.56
CA LYS A 79 10.14 -18.19 -1.93
C LYS A 79 11.59 -17.71 -1.95
N ALA A 80 11.99 -16.87 -0.98
CA ALA A 80 13.38 -16.44 -0.86
C ALA A 80 14.31 -17.58 -0.41
N GLU A 81 13.84 -18.43 0.50
CA GLU A 81 14.57 -19.62 0.94
C GLU A 81 14.69 -20.67 -0.17
N GLU A 82 13.58 -20.97 -0.87
CA GLU A 82 13.58 -21.84 -2.06
C GLU A 82 14.55 -21.30 -3.12
N ARG A 83 14.54 -19.99 -3.38
CA ARG A 83 15.51 -19.36 -4.30
C ARG A 83 16.95 -19.56 -3.83
N ARG A 84 17.24 -19.40 -2.54
CA ARG A 84 18.59 -19.66 -1.99
C ARG A 84 19.00 -21.11 -2.18
N LYS A 85 18.10 -22.06 -1.89
CA LYS A 85 18.33 -23.49 -2.08
C LYS A 85 18.60 -23.82 -3.54
N THR A 86 17.77 -23.35 -4.46
CA THR A 86 17.96 -23.57 -5.91
C THR A 86 19.28 -22.98 -6.41
N ILE A 87 19.70 -21.82 -5.90
CA ILE A 87 21.01 -21.23 -6.27
C ILE A 87 22.14 -22.11 -5.75
N ALA A 88 22.08 -22.58 -4.49
CA ALA A 88 23.10 -23.46 -3.93
C ALA A 88 23.20 -24.78 -4.73
N ASP A 89 22.06 -25.40 -5.06
CA ASP A 89 22.01 -26.63 -5.84
C ASP A 89 22.55 -26.43 -7.27
N ARG A 90 22.22 -25.30 -7.92
CA ARG A 90 22.64 -25.01 -9.31
C ARG A 90 24.11 -24.60 -9.41
N CYS A 91 24.58 -23.74 -8.50
CA CYS A 91 25.95 -23.24 -8.52
C CYS A 91 26.95 -24.24 -7.95
N GLY A 92 26.52 -25.12 -7.05
CA GLY A 92 27.38 -26.13 -6.44
C GLY A 92 28.51 -25.54 -5.60
N GLN A 93 29.54 -26.35 -5.34
CA GLN A 93 30.74 -25.91 -4.65
C GLN A 93 31.70 -25.20 -5.63
N PRO A 94 32.43 -24.17 -5.16
CA PRO A 94 33.46 -23.54 -5.99
C PRO A 94 34.53 -24.57 -6.38
N LYS A 95 35.01 -24.49 -7.63
CA LYS A 95 36.11 -25.34 -8.11
C LYS A 95 37.39 -24.98 -7.34
N ASN A 96 38.17 -25.98 -6.96
CA ASN A 96 39.43 -25.77 -6.26
C ASN A 96 40.47 -25.18 -7.22
N VAL A 97 40.91 -23.95 -6.94
CA VAL A 97 41.91 -23.21 -7.72
C VAL A 97 43.27 -23.16 -7.04
N ASP A 98 43.33 -23.34 -5.72
CA ASP A 98 44.56 -23.15 -4.93
C ASP A 98 45.53 -24.32 -5.06
N SER A 99 45.03 -25.53 -5.30
CA SER A 99 45.86 -26.74 -5.49
C SER A 99 45.89 -27.22 -6.95
N ALA A 100 45.46 -26.41 -7.90
CA ALA A 100 45.36 -26.80 -9.31
C ALA A 100 46.63 -26.46 -10.10
N ASN A 101 47.02 -27.35 -11.02
CA ASN A 101 48.11 -27.08 -11.98
C ASN A 101 47.64 -26.14 -13.11
N GLU A 102 48.57 -25.54 -13.85
CA GLU A 102 48.26 -24.56 -14.90
C GLU A 102 47.30 -25.10 -15.98
N ALA A 103 47.50 -26.34 -16.42
CA ALA A 103 46.61 -26.99 -17.39
C ALA A 103 45.18 -27.16 -16.85
N SER A 104 45.02 -27.55 -15.57
CA SER A 104 43.72 -27.66 -14.91
C SER A 104 43.05 -26.31 -14.74
N LEU A 105 43.81 -25.26 -14.40
CA LEU A 105 43.29 -23.90 -14.30
C LEU A 105 42.73 -23.42 -15.65
N GLN A 106 43.46 -23.62 -16.75
CA GLN A 106 42.99 -23.27 -18.09
C GLN A 106 41.72 -24.06 -18.47
N ALA A 107 41.63 -25.34 -18.10
CA ALA A 107 40.43 -26.15 -18.34
C ALA A 107 39.22 -25.63 -17.55
N ILE A 108 39.40 -25.28 -16.28
CA ILE A 108 38.35 -24.71 -15.42
C ILE A 108 37.84 -23.38 -16.01
N CYS A 109 38.73 -22.50 -16.47
CA CYS A 109 38.33 -21.24 -17.10
C CYS A 109 37.48 -21.47 -18.36
N LYS A 110 37.86 -22.43 -19.20
CA LYS A 110 37.10 -22.80 -20.41
C LYS A 110 35.73 -23.40 -20.06
N GLU A 111 35.66 -24.26 -19.05
CA GLU A 111 34.41 -24.85 -18.55
C GLU A 111 33.44 -23.76 -18.08
N TYR A 112 33.92 -22.83 -17.24
CA TYR A 112 33.10 -21.72 -16.75
C TYR A 112 32.64 -20.80 -17.87
N HIS A 113 33.51 -20.48 -18.83
CA HIS A 113 33.15 -19.65 -19.98
C HIS A 113 32.02 -20.29 -20.80
N SER A 114 32.15 -21.57 -21.16
CA SER A 114 31.10 -22.30 -21.89
C SER A 114 29.78 -22.35 -21.11
N ARG A 115 29.85 -22.54 -19.79
CA ARG A 115 28.67 -22.57 -18.92
C ARG A 115 27.98 -21.20 -18.83
N ILE A 116 28.75 -20.11 -18.76
CA ILE A 116 28.21 -18.74 -18.76
C ILE A 116 27.45 -18.48 -20.07
N MET A 117 28.07 -18.79 -21.22
CA MET A 117 27.43 -18.61 -22.53
C MET A 117 26.08 -19.34 -22.63
N GLN A 118 26.00 -20.58 -22.14
CA GLN A 118 24.76 -21.33 -22.12
C GLN A 118 23.70 -20.68 -21.21
N ILE A 119 24.07 -20.29 -19.98
CA ILE A 119 23.16 -19.66 -19.02
C ILE A 119 22.65 -18.30 -19.54
N GLU A 120 23.50 -17.53 -20.23
CA GLU A 120 23.11 -16.26 -20.84
C GLU A 120 22.07 -16.47 -21.95
N SER A 121 22.25 -17.49 -22.80
CA SER A 121 21.25 -17.86 -23.80
C SER A 121 19.91 -18.24 -23.16
N GLU A 122 19.92 -19.13 -22.16
CA GLU A 122 18.71 -19.55 -21.45
C GLU A 122 18.03 -18.39 -20.72
N LYS A 123 18.82 -17.47 -20.14
CA LYS A 123 18.32 -16.24 -19.51
C LYS A 123 17.62 -15.34 -20.52
N TYR A 124 18.18 -15.17 -21.72
CA TYR A 124 17.58 -14.37 -22.77
C TYR A 124 16.20 -14.91 -23.17
N ASP A 125 16.07 -16.21 -23.39
CA ASP A 125 14.80 -16.85 -23.76
C ASP A 125 13.74 -16.68 -22.67
N LEU A 126 14.14 -16.86 -21.40
CA LEU A 126 13.26 -16.64 -20.25
C LEU A 126 12.81 -15.19 -20.13
N GLU A 127 13.73 -14.22 -20.27
CA GLU A 127 13.40 -12.80 -20.24
C GLU A 127 12.45 -12.42 -21.37
N PHE A 128 12.66 -12.94 -22.57
CA PHE A 128 11.77 -12.70 -23.70
C PHE A 128 10.36 -13.23 -23.44
N SER A 129 10.24 -14.45 -22.92
CA SER A 129 8.94 -15.03 -22.54
C SER A 129 8.24 -14.21 -21.45
N VAL A 130 8.97 -13.72 -20.45
CA VAL A 130 8.41 -12.85 -19.41
C VAL A 130 7.91 -11.55 -20.01
N ARG A 131 8.70 -10.87 -20.85
CA ARG A 131 8.27 -9.64 -21.54
C ARG A 131 7.00 -9.86 -22.37
N GLN A 132 6.91 -10.97 -23.10
CA GLN A 132 5.72 -11.29 -23.89
C GLN A 132 4.48 -11.45 -22.99
N LYS A 133 4.62 -12.13 -21.85
CA LYS A 133 3.54 -12.28 -20.87
C LYS A 133 3.15 -10.94 -20.25
N ASP A 134 4.12 -10.07 -19.94
CA ASP A 134 3.85 -8.73 -19.43
C ASP A 134 3.04 -7.89 -20.42
N TYR A 135 3.38 -7.95 -21.72
CA TYR A 135 2.59 -7.31 -22.77
C TYR A 135 1.16 -7.86 -22.84
N GLN A 136 1.00 -9.19 -22.78
CA GLN A 136 -0.32 -9.82 -22.78
C GLN A 136 -1.15 -9.41 -21.55
N ILE A 137 -0.54 -9.36 -20.36
CA ILE A 137 -1.21 -8.91 -19.14
C ILE A 137 -1.65 -7.45 -19.28
N ASN A 138 -0.77 -6.59 -19.80
CA ASN A 138 -1.09 -5.18 -20.01
C ASN A 138 -2.25 -5.01 -21.00
N GLU A 139 -2.23 -5.75 -22.11
CA GLU A 139 -3.30 -5.75 -23.11
C GLU A 139 -4.64 -6.21 -22.51
N LEU A 140 -4.65 -7.32 -21.79
CA LEU A 140 -5.85 -7.81 -21.10
C LEU A 140 -6.34 -6.82 -20.04
N ASN A 141 -5.44 -6.15 -19.33
CA ASN A 141 -5.79 -5.14 -18.34
C ASN A 141 -6.43 -3.90 -18.98
N ILE A 142 -5.92 -3.48 -20.14
CA ILE A 142 -6.53 -2.41 -20.94
C ILE A 142 -7.94 -2.82 -21.40
N GLN A 143 -8.11 -4.04 -21.94
CA GLN A 143 -9.41 -4.55 -22.38
C GLN A 143 -10.42 -4.62 -21.23
N VAL A 144 -10.03 -5.13 -20.07
CA VAL A 144 -10.90 -5.18 -18.88
C VAL A 144 -11.27 -3.77 -18.41
N ASN A 145 -10.35 -2.80 -18.46
CA ASN A 145 -10.62 -1.43 -18.06
C ASN A 145 -11.52 -0.68 -19.05
N ASP A 146 -11.39 -0.91 -20.37
CA ASP A 146 -12.28 -0.32 -21.35
C ASP A 146 -13.71 -0.90 -21.25
N LEU A 147 -13.84 -2.21 -21.05
CA LEU A 147 -15.12 -2.89 -20.81
C LEU A 147 -15.80 -2.43 -19.51
N ARG A 148 -15.03 -2.22 -18.45
CA ARG A 148 -15.56 -1.70 -17.17
C ARG A 148 -15.86 -0.20 -17.22
N GLY A 149 -15.34 0.49 -18.24
CA GLY A 149 -15.40 1.93 -18.43
C GLY A 149 -14.34 2.66 -17.59
N LYS A 150 -13.56 3.54 -18.24
CA LYS A 150 -12.57 4.42 -17.60
C LYS A 150 -13.15 5.26 -16.45
N PHE A 151 -14.47 5.47 -16.46
CA PHE A 151 -15.21 6.25 -15.48
C PHE A 151 -16.28 5.40 -14.79
N VAL A 152 -15.85 4.43 -13.98
CA VAL A 152 -16.73 3.87 -12.94
C VAL A 152 -17.08 5.03 -12.01
N LYS A 153 -18.29 5.59 -12.12
CA LYS A 153 -18.74 6.75 -11.34
C LYS A 153 -18.41 6.51 -9.86
N PRO A 154 -17.38 7.16 -9.31
CA PRO A 154 -17.03 6.96 -7.92
C PRO A 154 -18.24 7.42 -7.10
N ALA A 155 -18.72 6.59 -6.18
CA ALA A 155 -19.79 7.02 -5.29
C ALA A 155 -19.28 8.23 -4.50
N LEU A 156 -19.79 9.41 -4.82
CA LEU A 156 -19.40 10.67 -4.19
C LEU A 156 -19.66 10.55 -2.68
N LYS A 157 -18.59 10.38 -1.91
CA LYS A 157 -18.66 10.48 -0.45
C LYS A 157 -18.70 11.96 -0.10
N LYS A 158 -19.63 12.36 0.76
CA LYS A 158 -19.66 13.70 1.35
C LYS A 158 -18.41 13.86 2.22
N VAL A 159 -17.32 14.36 1.65
CA VAL A 159 -16.12 14.76 2.37
C VAL A 159 -16.41 16.09 3.06
N SER A 160 -16.21 16.14 4.37
CA SER A 160 -16.30 17.38 5.16
C SER A 160 -15.23 18.36 4.65
N LYS A 161 -15.58 19.64 4.52
CA LYS A 161 -14.66 20.70 4.03
C LYS A 161 -13.44 20.92 4.94
N PHE A 162 -13.41 20.32 6.13
CA PHE A 162 -12.38 20.55 7.15
C PHE A 162 -11.16 19.63 7.08
N ASP A 163 -11.15 18.56 6.28
CA ASP A 163 -9.98 17.67 6.19
C ASP A 163 -8.79 18.30 5.45
N LYS A 164 -9.04 19.29 4.58
CA LYS A 164 -7.99 19.88 3.71
C LYS A 164 -7.28 21.10 4.30
N LEU A 165 -7.77 21.65 5.42
CA LEU A 165 -7.15 22.83 6.05
C LEU A 165 -5.96 22.49 6.97
N LYS A 166 -5.65 21.21 7.20
CA LYS A 166 -4.52 20.77 8.04
C LYS A 166 -3.37 20.10 7.27
N VAL A 167 -3.35 20.20 5.94
CA VAL A 167 -2.33 19.54 5.09
C VAL A 167 -1.33 20.56 4.55
N LYS A 168 -0.74 21.36 5.44
CA LYS A 168 0.39 22.22 5.12
C LYS A 168 1.23 22.42 6.37
N SER A 169 1.92 21.36 6.81
CA SER A 169 3.22 21.43 7.51
C SER A 169 3.62 20.17 8.30
N GLN A 170 3.16 18.94 8.01
CA GLN A 170 3.73 17.77 8.71
C GLN A 170 3.93 16.60 7.74
N LYS A 171 5.21 16.31 7.46
CA LYS A 171 5.71 15.13 6.75
C LYS A 171 5.98 14.00 7.74
N GLU A 172 5.16 13.93 8.79
CA GLU A 172 5.21 12.90 9.81
C GLU A 172 3.90 12.13 9.77
N GLU A 173 4.02 10.82 9.90
CA GLU A 173 2.91 9.87 9.91
C GLU A 173 1.82 10.39 10.86
N VAL A 174 0.62 10.58 10.32
CA VAL A 174 -0.52 11.13 11.06
C VAL A 174 -1.05 10.04 12.01
N ASP A 175 -0.28 9.72 13.04
CA ASP A 175 -0.76 8.92 14.15
C ASP A 175 -1.70 9.80 14.96
N PHE A 176 -2.99 9.50 14.87
CA PHE A 176 -4.05 10.19 15.59
C PHE A 176 -3.82 10.16 17.12
N ARG A 177 -2.98 9.25 17.60
CA ARG A 177 -2.65 9.06 19.01
C ARG A 177 -1.55 9.99 19.51
N ALA A 178 -0.68 10.50 18.62
CA ALA A 178 0.44 11.36 19.00
C ALA A 178 -0.01 12.73 19.54
N GLY A 179 -1.19 13.21 19.13
CA GLY A 179 -1.77 14.47 19.63
C GLY A 179 -2.58 14.34 20.92
N LEU A 180 -2.77 13.14 21.48
CA LEU A 180 -3.51 12.95 22.72
C LEU A 180 -2.56 13.03 23.92
N LYS A 181 -2.82 13.95 24.85
CA LYS A 181 -2.19 13.94 26.18
C LYS A 181 -2.57 12.64 26.89
N GLN A 182 -1.62 11.71 27.04
CA GLN A 182 -1.79 10.55 27.92
C GLN A 182 -1.76 11.06 29.36
N VAL A 183 -2.88 10.94 30.07
CA VAL A 183 -2.90 11.12 31.52
C VAL A 183 -2.18 9.94 32.13
N LYS A 184 -1.01 10.17 32.76
CA LYS A 184 -0.38 9.18 33.62
C LYS A 184 -1.37 8.84 34.72
N LYS A 185 -1.86 7.61 34.75
CA LYS A 185 -2.65 7.10 35.88
C LYS A 185 -1.70 6.86 37.05
N ASP A 186 -1.27 7.91 37.71
CA ASP A 186 -0.77 7.84 39.08
C ASP A 186 -1.96 7.79 40.05
N PHE A 187 -2.94 6.90 39.78
CA PHE A 187 -3.97 6.54 40.76
C PHE A 187 -3.36 5.46 41.65
N LYS A 188 -2.44 5.91 42.51
CA LYS A 188 -1.80 5.13 43.56
C LYS A 188 -2.90 4.75 44.56
N GLU A 189 -3.40 3.52 44.40
CA GLU A 189 -3.75 2.58 45.46
C GLU A 189 -4.07 3.25 46.82
N LEU A 190 -5.34 3.63 47.00
CA LEU A 190 -5.89 4.08 48.27
C LEU A 190 -6.18 2.85 49.16
N THR A 191 -5.14 2.13 49.54
CA THR A 191 -5.14 1.08 50.55
C THR A 191 -3.71 0.83 50.99
N ASP A 192 -3.19 1.67 51.90
CA ASP A 192 -2.35 1.25 53.03
C ASP A 192 -2.15 2.45 53.96
N GLU A 193 -2.41 2.24 55.25
CA GLU A 193 -2.35 3.26 56.29
C GLU A 193 -0.90 3.67 56.61
N GLY A 194 -0.69 4.94 56.96
CA GLY A 194 0.48 5.36 57.71
C GLY A 194 1.47 6.26 56.98
N LYS A 195 1.11 7.55 56.84
CA LYS A 195 2.02 8.70 56.98
C LYS A 195 1.18 9.98 57.11
N PRO A 196 1.33 10.78 58.18
CA PRO A 196 0.56 12.00 58.34
C PRO A 196 0.90 12.96 57.20
N ALA A 197 -0.13 13.38 56.46
CA ALA A 197 0.00 14.34 55.37
C ALA A 197 0.67 15.61 55.90
N GLU A 198 1.90 15.87 55.43
CA GLU A 198 2.57 17.14 55.64
C GLU A 198 1.70 18.22 54.99
N LYS A 199 1.17 19.13 55.83
CA LYS A 199 0.21 20.14 55.37
C LYS A 199 0.88 21.01 54.30
N PRO A 200 0.22 21.25 53.16
CA PRO A 200 0.81 22.00 52.05
C PRO A 200 1.12 23.44 52.45
N GLN A 201 2.18 24.01 51.89
CA GLN A 201 2.82 25.27 52.29
C GLN A 201 1.91 26.53 52.28
N TRP A 202 0.72 26.47 51.71
CA TRP A 202 -0.28 27.54 51.79
C TRP A 202 -1.16 27.46 53.06
N ALA A 203 -1.12 26.34 53.79
CA ALA A 203 -1.79 26.14 55.09
C ALA A 203 -0.95 26.65 56.28
N LEU A 204 0.21 27.26 56.01
CA LEU A 204 1.07 27.93 56.98
C LEU A 204 1.25 29.40 56.57
N GLY A 205 0.29 30.24 56.92
CA GLY A 205 0.35 31.70 56.84
C GLY A 205 -0.95 32.28 57.41
N ALA A 206 -0.99 33.36 58.17
CA ALA A 206 -0.01 34.38 58.51
C ALA A 206 -0.26 34.81 59.97
N GLY A 207 0.79 35.07 60.75
CA GLY A 207 0.63 35.45 62.16
C GLY A 207 1.89 35.43 63.03
N LYS A 208 3.04 35.04 62.49
CA LYS A 208 4.35 35.20 63.15
C LYS A 208 5.37 35.83 62.21
N LYS A 209 5.05 37.02 61.70
CA LYS A 209 6.07 37.95 61.17
C LYS A 209 6.00 39.34 61.81
N ASP A 210 5.09 39.56 62.76
CA ASP A 210 4.92 40.84 63.47
C ASP A 210 5.19 40.72 64.99
N ALA A 211 5.89 39.67 65.44
CA ALA A 211 6.22 39.45 66.85
C ALA A 211 7.73 39.48 67.16
N GLU A 212 8.58 39.78 66.17
CA GLU A 212 10.05 39.86 66.34
C GLU A 212 10.57 41.24 65.89
N ALA A 213 9.81 42.29 66.19
CA ALA A 213 10.20 43.69 65.96
C ALA A 213 9.73 44.67 67.05
N ALA A 214 9.17 44.19 68.17
CA ALA A 214 8.54 45.06 69.19
C ALA A 214 8.86 44.72 70.66
N GLU A 215 9.90 43.94 70.96
CA GLU A 215 10.35 43.72 72.36
C GLU A 215 11.88 43.88 72.50
N ALA A 216 12.42 44.87 71.78
CA ALA A 216 13.78 45.40 71.96
C ALA A 216 13.77 46.90 72.33
N GLU A 217 12.63 47.42 72.80
CA GLU A 217 12.57 48.68 73.53
C GLU A 217 11.64 48.52 74.74
N GLU A 218 12.24 48.76 75.92
CA GLU A 218 11.68 48.80 77.29
C GLU A 218 11.51 47.50 78.08
#